data_AF-A0A257IXX0-F1
#
_entry.id   AF-A0A257IXX0-F1
#
_cell.length_a   1.000
_cell.length_b   1.000
_cell.length_c   1.000
_cell.angle_alpha   90.00
_cell.angle_beta   90.00
_cell.angle_gamma   90.00
#
_symmetry.space_group_name_H-M   'P 1'
#
loop_
_entity.id
_entity.type
_entity.pdbx_description
1 polymer ?
#
loop_
_entity_poly.entity_id
_entity_poly.type
_entity_poly.pdbx_seq_one_letter_code
_entity_poly.pdbx_strand_id
1 'polypeptide(L)'
;YKAYMASMAKYQPKADAANSCNGSVYMTSAAIAQVLKLAGNDLSREGILKAALTLKDFAAPMLLPGITMTMSADNYNIFRRIQLMRFDGKRWVPQGKPVGE
;
A
#
# COMPACT_ATOMS: atom_id res chain seq x y z
N TYR A 1 -11.76 0.69 5.80
CA TYR A 1 -12.60 1.03 4.63
C TYR A 1 -13.27 2.40 4.67
N LYS A 2 -13.77 2.93 5.80
CA LYS A 2 -14.49 4.24 5.82
C LYS A 2 -13.74 5.40 5.15
N ALA A 3 -12.46 5.57 5.46
CA ALA A 3 -11.64 6.64 4.87
C ALA A 3 -11.47 6.49 3.34
N TYR A 4 -11.29 5.27 2.85
CA TYR A 4 -11.24 4.97 1.42
C TYR A 4 -12.58 5.29 0.73
N MET A 5 -13.71 4.85 1.28
CA MET A 5 -15.03 5.15 0.71
C MET A 5 -15.31 6.65 0.67
N ALA A 6 -14.95 7.39 1.73
CA ALA A 6 -15.07 8.85 1.75
C ALA A 6 -14.16 9.52 0.71
N SER A 7 -12.94 9.02 0.52
CA SER A 7 -12.01 9.51 -0.50
C SER A 7 -12.55 9.27 -1.91
N MET A 8 -13.06 8.07 -2.20
CA MET A 8 -13.68 7.74 -3.49
C MET A 8 -14.90 8.64 -3.75
N ALA A 9 -15.81 8.79 -2.78
CA ALA A 9 -16.98 9.65 -2.93
C ALA A 9 -16.61 11.12 -3.20
N LYS A 10 -15.53 11.62 -2.58
CA LYS A 10 -15.11 13.02 -2.73
C LYS A 10 -14.35 13.27 -4.03
N TYR A 11 -13.38 12.41 -4.37
CA TYR A 11 -12.39 12.69 -5.42
C TYR A 11 -12.62 11.88 -6.69
N GLN A 12 -13.34 10.75 -6.61
CA GLN A 12 -13.61 9.85 -7.73
C GLN A 12 -15.07 9.34 -7.71
N PRO A 13 -16.09 10.23 -7.63
CA PRO A 13 -17.49 9.84 -7.41
C PRO A 13 -18.09 8.96 -8.52
N LYS A 14 -17.49 8.97 -9.72
CA LYS A 14 -17.92 8.15 -10.87
C LYS A 14 -17.19 6.81 -10.95
N ALA A 15 -16.15 6.59 -10.14
CA ALA A 15 -15.38 5.36 -10.17
C ALA A 15 -16.07 4.27 -9.33
N ASP A 16 -15.92 3.02 -9.77
CA ASP A 16 -16.38 1.87 -9.00
C ASP A 16 -15.50 1.64 -7.77
N ALA A 17 -16.03 1.91 -6.58
CA ALA A 17 -15.31 1.71 -5.32
C ALA A 17 -15.04 0.23 -5.00
N ALA A 18 -15.77 -0.71 -5.61
CA ALA A 18 -15.55 -2.15 -5.44
C ALA A 18 -14.43 -2.69 -6.33
N ASN A 19 -13.97 -1.93 -7.33
CA ASN A 19 -12.83 -2.31 -8.13
C ASN A 19 -11.54 -2.32 -7.27
N SER A 20 -10.91 -3.50 -7.16
CA SER A 20 -9.72 -3.70 -6.33
C SER A 20 -8.54 -2.81 -6.73
N CYS A 21 -8.44 -2.42 -8.01
CA CYS A 21 -7.37 -1.53 -8.47
C CYS A 21 -7.43 -0.16 -7.79
N ASN A 22 -8.63 0.36 -7.50
CA ASN A 22 -8.78 1.63 -6.79
C ASN A 22 -8.30 1.53 -5.34
N GLY A 23 -8.54 0.39 -4.69
CA GLY A 23 -7.97 0.08 -3.38
C GLY A 23 -6.44 0.05 -3.40
N SER A 24 -5.85 -0.59 -4.40
CA SER A 24 -4.38 -0.65 -4.58
C SER A 24 -3.78 0.74 -4.79
N VAL A 25 -4.40 1.59 -5.62
CA VAL A 25 -3.92 2.97 -5.85
C VAL A 25 -4.01 3.82 -4.59
N TYR A 26 -5.10 3.71 -3.81
CA TYR A 26 -5.25 4.43 -2.55
C TYR A 26 -4.15 4.07 -1.54
N MET A 27 -3.86 2.78 -1.43
CA MET A 27 -2.81 2.23 -0.59
C MET A 27 -1.41 2.71 -1.03
N THR A 28 -1.07 2.60 -2.31
CA THR A 28 0.22 3.08 -2.84
C THR A 28 0.36 4.59 -2.69
N SER A 29 -0.71 5.36 -2.87
CA SER A 29 -0.72 6.81 -2.67
C SER A 29 -0.41 7.19 -1.22
N ALA A 30 -0.89 6.42 -0.25
CA ALA A 30 -0.54 6.63 1.15
C ALA A 30 0.95 6.40 1.43
N ALA A 31 1.56 5.41 0.78
CA ALA A 31 3.00 5.16 0.87
C ALA A 31 3.82 6.29 0.23
N ILE A 32 3.40 6.77 -0.95
CA ILE A 32 4.03 7.93 -1.61
C ILE A 32 3.96 9.15 -0.68
N ALA A 33 2.79 9.43 -0.10
CA ALA A 33 2.63 10.54 0.85
C ALA A 33 3.55 10.39 2.08
N GLN A 34 3.76 9.16 2.58
CA GLN A 34 4.69 8.91 3.66
C GLN A 34 6.15 9.16 3.25
N VAL A 35 6.56 8.69 2.06
CA VAL A 35 7.91 8.92 1.52
C VAL A 35 8.17 10.41 1.34
N LEU A 36 7.20 11.16 0.81
CA LEU A 36 7.33 12.62 0.65
C LEU A 36 7.47 13.33 2.00
N LYS A 37 6.79 12.87 3.06
CA LYS A 37 7.00 13.40 4.42
C LYS A 37 8.40 13.10 4.95
N LEU A 38 8.91 11.89 4.69
CA LEU A 38 10.26 11.48 5.09
C LEU A 38 11.36 12.26 4.33
N ALA A 39 11.09 12.65 3.07
CA ALA A 39 12.01 13.46 2.26
C ALA A 39 12.15 14.90 2.80
N GLY A 40 11.14 15.41 3.50
CA GLY A 40 11.15 16.76 4.08
C GLY A 40 11.31 17.81 2.99
N ASN A 41 12.41 18.58 3.05
CA ASN A 41 12.69 19.66 2.10
C ASN A 41 13.49 19.21 0.86
N ASP A 42 14.07 18.00 0.87
CA ASP A 42 14.83 17.48 -0.26
C ASP A 42 13.93 16.66 -1.18
N LEU A 43 13.17 17.35 -2.02
CA LEU A 43 12.28 16.77 -3.02
C LEU A 43 12.97 16.49 -4.37
N SER A 44 14.30 16.45 -4.39
CA SER A 44 15.05 15.96 -5.55
C SER A 44 14.78 14.47 -5.79
N ARG A 45 15.13 13.97 -6.97
CA ARG A 45 15.03 12.53 -7.28
C ARG A 45 15.83 11.70 -6.27
N GLU A 46 17.04 12.15 -5.95
CA GLU A 46 17.97 11.53 -5.04
C GLU A 46 17.44 11.58 -3.60
N GLY A 47 16.88 12.71 -3.18
CA GLY A 47 16.27 12.90 -1.86
C GLY A 47 15.05 12.02 -1.64
N ILE A 48 14.14 11.96 -2.62
CA ILE A 48 12.96 11.08 -2.59
C ILE A 48 13.38 9.61 -2.55
N LEU A 49 14.35 9.20 -3.36
CA LEU A 49 14.84 7.83 -3.33
C LEU A 49 15.45 7.51 -1.95
N LYS A 50 16.31 8.39 -1.41
CA LYS A 50 16.89 8.21 -0.08
C LYS A 50 15.83 8.05 1.00
N ALA A 51 14.77 8.86 0.96
CA ALA A 51 13.64 8.75 1.88
C ALA A 51 12.82 7.47 1.67
N ALA A 52 12.62 7.05 0.42
CA ALA A 52 11.93 5.80 0.13
C ALA A 52 12.70 4.59 0.70
N LEU A 53 14.03 4.62 0.64
CA LEU A 53 14.91 3.58 1.19
C LEU A 53 14.94 3.52 2.73
N THR A 54 14.34 4.49 3.43
CA THR A 54 14.15 4.44 4.89
C THR A 54 12.74 3.99 5.29
N LEU A 55 11.85 3.75 4.31
CA LEU A 55 10.51 3.25 4.56
C LEU A 55 10.58 1.82 5.10
N LYS A 56 10.26 1.66 6.38
CA LYS A 56 10.27 0.38 7.08
C LYS A 56 8.97 0.16 7.82
N ASP A 57 8.42 -1.05 7.66
CA ASP A 57 7.23 -1.54 8.37
C ASP A 57 6.02 -0.60 8.27
N PHE A 58 5.87 0.10 7.14
CA PHE A 58 4.77 1.04 6.94
C PHE A 58 3.46 0.29 6.68
N ALA A 59 2.54 0.37 7.63
CA ALA A 59 1.19 -0.17 7.52
C ALA A 59 0.27 0.80 6.76
N ALA A 60 0.33 0.77 5.43
CA ALA A 60 -0.56 1.56 4.60
C ALA A 60 -2.04 1.20 4.85
N PRO A 61 -2.98 2.16 4.74
CA PRO A 61 -4.40 1.87 4.77
C PRO A 61 -4.78 0.81 3.74
N MET A 62 -5.81 0.01 4.03
CA MET A 62 -6.34 -1.05 3.16
C MET A 62 -5.46 -2.30 3.02
N LEU A 63 -4.27 -2.35 3.63
CA LEU A 63 -3.49 -3.58 3.71
C LEU A 63 -4.18 -4.65 4.56
N LEU A 64 -3.90 -5.91 4.21
CA LEU A 64 -4.27 -7.04 5.05
C LEU A 64 -3.54 -6.95 6.40
N PRO A 65 -4.17 -7.35 7.52
CA PRO A 65 -3.52 -7.36 8.82
C PRO A 65 -2.21 -8.15 8.80
N GLY A 66 -1.13 -7.56 9.33
CA GLY A 66 0.20 -8.18 9.37
C GLY A 66 1.06 -8.00 8.13
N ILE A 67 0.54 -7.32 7.09
CA ILE A 67 1.32 -6.88 5.93
C ILE A 67 1.76 -5.44 6.12
N THR A 68 3.04 -5.18 5.86
CA THR A 68 3.64 -3.85 5.86
C THR A 68 4.41 -3.62 4.56
N MET A 69 4.74 -2.36 4.30
CA MET A 69 5.63 -1.98 3.20
C MET A 69 7.01 -1.64 3.75
N THR A 70 8.03 -2.26 3.18
CA THR A 70 9.45 -2.01 3.51
C THR A 70 10.27 -1.96 2.24
N MET A 71 11.03 -0.89 2.05
CA MET A 71 11.96 -0.71 0.92
C MET A 71 13.37 -0.48 1.45
N SER A 72 14.37 -1.10 0.82
CA SER A 72 15.77 -0.97 1.21
C SER A 72 16.67 -0.97 -0.02
N ALA A 73 17.92 -0.53 0.14
CA ALA A 73 18.84 -0.29 -0.98
C ALA A 73 19.22 -1.59 -1.72
N ASP A 74 19.07 -2.73 -1.06
CA ASP A 74 19.28 -4.08 -1.58
C ASP A 74 17.99 -4.73 -2.12
N ASN A 75 16.81 -4.21 -1.76
CA ASN A 75 15.53 -4.77 -2.19
C ASN A 75 14.42 -3.71 -2.30
N TYR A 76 14.07 -3.40 -3.55
CA TYR A 76 13.06 -2.42 -3.92
C TYR A 76 11.63 -2.99 -3.93
N ASN A 77 11.46 -4.30 -3.68
CA ASN A 77 10.13 -4.90 -3.52
C ASN A 77 9.54 -4.47 -2.17
N ILE A 78 8.57 -3.55 -2.24
CA ILE A 78 7.91 -2.98 -1.07
C ILE A 78 7.09 -4.01 -0.29
N PHE A 79 6.59 -5.05 -0.97
CA PHE A 79 5.88 -6.17 -0.35
C PHE A 79 6.78 -7.38 -0.32
N ARG A 80 7.02 -7.88 0.90
CA ARG A 80 7.85 -9.06 1.15
C ARG A 80 7.07 -10.23 1.74
N ARG A 81 5.84 -9.94 2.18
CA ARG A 81 4.89 -10.93 2.68
C ARG A 81 3.73 -11.09 1.71
N ILE A 82 3.34 -12.34 1.50
CA ILE A 82 2.18 -12.72 0.70
C ILE A 82 1.23 -13.54 1.56
N GLN A 83 -0.06 -13.49 1.25
CA GLN A 83 -1.06 -14.38 1.86
C GLN A 83 -1.78 -15.13 0.76
N LEU A 84 -1.83 -16.45 0.87
CA LEU A 84 -2.55 -17.28 -0.09
C LEU A 84 -4.04 -16.93 -0.03
N MET A 85 -4.68 -16.83 -1.19
CA MET A 85 -6.12 -16.61 -1.28
C MET A 85 -6.74 -17.71 -2.13
N ARG A 86 -7.90 -18.21 -1.70
CA ARG A 86 -8.72 -19.14 -2.47
C ARG A 86 -9.96 -18.43 -2.97
N PHE A 87 -10.31 -18.64 -4.24
CA PHE A 87 -11.61 -18.20 -4.75
C PHE A 87 -12.70 -19.19 -4.29
N ASP A 88 -13.74 -18.69 -3.63
CA ASP A 88 -14.84 -19.52 -3.10
C ASP A 88 -16.06 -19.63 -4.03
N GLY A 89 -15.93 -19.12 -5.27
CA GLY A 89 -17.03 -19.00 -6.23
C GLY A 89 -17.71 -17.62 -6.23
N LYS A 90 -17.44 -16.78 -5.22
CA LYS A 90 -17.99 -15.41 -5.11
C LYS A 90 -16.91 -14.35 -4.86
N ARG A 91 -15.88 -14.68 -4.08
CA ARG A 91 -14.80 -13.74 -3.72
C ARG A 91 -13.49 -14.48 -3.42
N TRP A 92 -12.41 -13.70 -3.36
CA TRP A 92 -11.12 -14.17 -2.84
C TRP A 92 -11.15 -14.19 -1.30
N VAL A 93 -10.88 -15.34 -0.70
CA VAL A 93 -10.85 -15.55 0.75
C VAL A 93 -9.42 -15.85 1.20
N PRO A 94 -8.82 -15.01 2.07
CA PRO A 94 -7.48 -15.25 2.59
C PRO A 94 -7.40 -16.57 3.36
N GLN A 95 -6.28 -17.26 3.22
CA GLN A 95 -5.99 -18.55 3.86
C GLN A 95 -4.77 -18.40 4.78
N GLY A 96 -4.82 -18.99 5.97
CA GLY A 96 -3.72 -18.98 6.92
C GLY A 96 -3.24 -17.57 7.33
N LYS A 97 -2.00 -17.48 7.79
CA LYS A 97 -1.31 -16.20 8.08
C LYS A 97 -0.45 -15.79 6.89
N PRO A 98 -0.12 -14.50 6.73
CA PRO A 98 0.92 -14.06 5.80
C PRO A 98 2.23 -14.85 5.97
N VAL A 99 2.90 -15.13 4.86
CA VAL A 99 4.19 -15.80 4.77
C VAL A 99 5.19 -14.94 3.99
N GLY A 100 6.48 -15.05 4.32
CA GLY A 100 7.55 -14.20 3.79
C GLY A 100 8.21 -13.37 4.90
N GLU A 101 9.31 -12.70 4.57
CA GLU A 101 10.11 -11.89 5.51
C GLU A 101 9.57 -10.47 5.66
#